data_AF-A0A9X2AEI3-F1
#
_entry.id   AF-A0A9X2AEI3-F1
#
_cell.length_a   1.000
_cell.length_b   1.000
_cell.length_c   1.000
_cell.angle_alpha   90.00
_cell.angle_beta   90.00
_cell.angle_gamma   90.00
#
_symmetry.space_group_name_H-M   'P 1'
#
loop_
_entity.id
_entity.type
_entity.pdbx_description
1 polymer ?
#
loop_
_entity_poly.entity_id
_entity_poly.type
_entity_poly.pdbx_seq_one_letter_code
_entity_poly.pdbx_strand_id
1 'polypeptide(L)'
;MNQLYVPFAVSEKRVQRIMKSLGLRSIVIKKYRPYQADAVYNEGENVLKWDFSTTKKNEKRVSDITYLHTVADGWTYLGSMMDVATNKMIG
;
A
#
# COMPACT_ATOMS: atom_id res chain seq x y z
N MET A 1 -6.54 -0.62 26.44
CA MET A 1 -7.67 -0.28 25.57
C MET A 1 -8.87 -1.08 26.04
N ASN A 2 -9.78 -0.46 26.79
CA ASN A 2 -11.00 -1.13 27.22
C ASN A 2 -12.03 -1.07 26.08
N GLN A 3 -12.39 -2.24 25.57
CA GLN A 3 -13.54 -2.38 24.68
C GLN A 3 -14.80 -2.07 25.51
N LEU A 4 -15.47 -0.96 25.21
CA LEU A 4 -16.76 -0.65 25.79
C LEU A 4 -17.77 -1.70 25.31
N TYR A 5 -18.27 -2.51 26.23
CA TYR A 5 -19.35 -3.45 25.98
C TYR A 5 -20.65 -2.68 25.73
N VAL A 6 -21.22 -2.80 24.53
CA VAL A 6 -22.50 -2.17 24.16
C VAL A 6 -23.59 -3.26 24.15
N PRO A 7 -24.48 -3.34 25.15
CA PRO A 7 -25.42 -4.46 25.34
C PRO A 7 -26.59 -4.50 24.35
N PHE A 8 -26.58 -3.68 23.30
CA PHE A 8 -27.67 -3.57 22.34
C PHE A 8 -27.15 -3.36 20.92
N ALA A 9 -27.72 -4.09 19.96
CA ALA A 9 -27.44 -3.89 18.55
C ALA A 9 -28.06 -2.55 18.09
N VAL A 10 -27.23 -1.68 17.52
CA VAL A 10 -27.65 -0.38 17.00
C VAL A 10 -27.34 -0.32 15.51
N SER A 11 -28.27 0.22 14.72
CA SER A 11 -28.00 0.49 13.31
C SER A 11 -27.01 1.64 13.14
N GLU A 12 -26.13 1.53 12.16
CA GLU A 12 -25.14 2.57 11.82
C GLU A 12 -25.78 3.95 11.66
N LYS A 13 -26.96 4.02 11.02
CA LYS A 13 -27.73 5.27 10.84
C LYS A 13 -28.13 5.93 12.17
N ARG A 14 -28.40 5.18 13.23
CA ARG A 14 -28.72 5.74 14.54
C ARG A 14 -27.48 6.35 15.19
N VAL A 15 -26.34 5.67 15.10
CA VAL A 15 -25.05 6.18 15.58
C VAL A 15 -24.68 7.48 14.84
N GLN A 16 -24.79 7.49 13.51
CA GLN A 16 -24.52 8.68 12.68
C GLN A 16 -25.38 9.89 13.09
N ARG A 17 -26.68 9.70 13.35
CA ARG A 17 -27.57 10.78 13.81
C ARG A 17 -27.16 11.34 15.17
N ILE A 18 -26.82 10.48 16.12
CA ILE A 18 -26.38 10.88 17.47
C ILE A 18 -25.05 11.62 17.40
N MET A 19 -24.09 11.12 16.61
CA MET A 19 -22.82 11.81 16.40
C MET A 19 -23.04 13.21 15.80
N LYS A 20 -23.94 13.33 14.82
CA LYS A 20 -24.30 14.62 14.22
C LYS A 20 -24.93 15.58 15.23
N SER A 21 -25.86 15.12 16.06
CA SER A 21 -26.49 15.99 17.09
C SER A 21 -25.51 16.43 18.17
N LEU A 22 -24.51 15.61 18.48
CA LEU A 22 -23.46 15.91 19.46
C LEU A 22 -22.26 16.67 18.85
N GLY A 23 -22.27 16.94 17.54
CA GLY A 23 -21.14 17.57 16.85
C GLY A 23 -19.87 16.71 16.80
N LEU A 24 -19.98 15.40 17.04
CA LEU A 24 -18.86 14.47 17.03
C LEU A 24 -18.44 14.17 15.58
N ARG A 25 -17.15 14.36 15.30
CA ARG A 25 -16.53 14.06 14.01
C ARG A 25 -15.25 13.26 14.20
N SER A 26 -14.89 12.48 13.18
CA SER A 26 -13.59 11.82 13.15
C SER A 26 -12.48 12.86 13.21
N ILE A 27 -11.53 12.68 14.14
CA ILE A 27 -10.28 13.43 14.18
C ILE A 27 -9.23 12.84 13.22
N VAL A 28 -9.48 11.63 12.72
CA VAL A 28 -8.60 10.95 11.77
C VAL A 28 -8.79 11.59 10.40
N ILE A 29 -7.75 12.28 9.93
CA ILE A 29 -7.65 12.74 8.56
C ILE A 29 -7.35 11.51 7.70
N LYS A 30 -8.25 11.19 6.76
CA LYS A 30 -8.00 10.12 5.79
C LYS A 30 -6.76 10.50 4.99
N LYS A 31 -5.73 9.64 4.98
CA LYS A 31 -4.53 9.84 4.16
C LYS A 31 -4.96 10.10 2.71
N TYR A 32 -4.54 11.22 2.14
CA TYR A 32 -4.80 11.54 0.75
C TYR A 32 -4.24 10.41 -0.13
N ARG A 33 -5.08 9.89 -1.02
CA ARG A 33 -4.69 8.92 -2.04
C ARG A 33 -4.89 9.63 -3.38
N PRO A 34 -3.81 10.00 -4.09
CA PRO A 34 -3.93 10.59 -5.41
C PRO A 34 -4.74 9.66 -6.31
N TYR A 35 -5.63 10.22 -7.11
CA TYR A 35 -6.31 9.48 -8.18
C TYR A 35 -5.23 9.02 -9.17
N GLN A 36 -5.08 7.71 -9.36
CA GLN A 36 -4.23 7.20 -10.43
C GLN A 36 -4.98 7.47 -11.73
N ALA A 37 -4.47 8.40 -12.54
CA ALA A 37 -4.81 8.41 -13.95
C ALA A 37 -4.35 7.08 -14.55
N ASP A 38 -5.15 6.49 -15.43
CA ASP A 38 -4.86 5.23 -16.12
C ASP A 38 -3.62 5.39 -17.03
N ALA A 39 -2.44 5.39 -16.43
CA ALA A 39 -1.17 5.21 -17.10
C ALA A 39 -0.66 3.82 -16.74
N VAL A 40 -1.44 2.80 -17.10
CA VAL A 40 -0.88 1.45 -17.19
C VAL A 40 0.06 1.49 -18.38
N TYR A 41 1.36 1.40 -18.11
CA TYR A 41 2.35 1.13 -19.15
C TYR A 41 1.94 -0.17 -19.85
N ASN A 42 1.37 -0.05 -21.06
CA ASN A 42 0.79 -1.16 -21.83
C ASN A 42 1.70 -1.59 -22.99
N GLU A 43 2.89 -1.03 -23.11
CA GLU A 43 3.80 -1.31 -24.23
C GLU A 43 4.63 -2.59 -24.03
N GLY A 44 4.79 -3.04 -22.78
CA GLY A 44 5.54 -4.26 -22.46
C GLY A 44 4.65 -5.50 -22.31
N GLU A 45 5.10 -6.64 -22.83
CA GLU A 45 4.48 -7.94 -22.52
C GLU A 45 4.62 -8.25 -21.02
N ASN A 46 3.50 -8.52 -20.33
CA ASN A 46 3.53 -9.03 -18.96
C ASN A 46 3.90 -10.52 -18.96
N VAL A 47 5.20 -10.81 -19.03
CA VAL A 47 5.75 -12.18 -19.07
C VAL A 47 5.43 -12.96 -17.79
N LEU A 48 5.33 -12.28 -16.64
CA LEU A 48 5.07 -12.94 -15.35
C LEU A 48 3.61 -13.33 -15.16
N LYS A 49 2.66 -12.60 -15.77
CA LYS A 49 1.21 -12.82 -15.60
C LYS A 49 0.79 -12.99 -14.14
N TRP A 50 1.42 -12.23 -13.23
CA TRP A 50 1.23 -12.31 -11.77
C TRP A 50 1.61 -13.65 -11.12
N ASP A 51 2.26 -14.55 -11.83
CA ASP A 51 2.81 -15.78 -11.27
C ASP A 51 4.23 -15.54 -10.75
N PHE A 52 4.36 -15.49 -9.43
CA PHE A 52 5.64 -15.36 -8.72
C PHE A 52 6.15 -16.69 -8.15
N SER A 53 5.55 -17.83 -8.51
CA SER A 53 6.09 -19.14 -8.12
C SER A 53 7.44 -19.40 -8.80
N THR A 54 8.34 -20.11 -8.12
CA THR A 54 9.69 -20.40 -8.62
C THR A 54 10.14 -21.77 -8.16
N THR A 55 10.91 -22.47 -8.99
CA THR A 55 11.52 -23.76 -8.64
C THR A 55 13.02 -23.62 -8.38
N LYS A 56 13.68 -22.64 -9.01
CA LYS A 56 15.14 -22.45 -8.92
C LYS A 56 15.54 -20.97 -8.79
N LYS A 57 16.75 -20.74 -8.27
CA LYS A 57 17.36 -19.40 -8.24
C LYS A 57 17.52 -18.84 -9.65
N ASN A 58 17.42 -17.52 -9.78
CA ASN A 58 17.55 -16.73 -11.02
C ASN A 58 16.47 -16.99 -12.08
N GLU A 59 15.37 -17.66 -11.72
CA GLU A 59 14.26 -17.94 -12.64
C GLU A 59 13.38 -16.70 -12.85
N LYS A 60 13.06 -15.99 -11.76
CA LYS A 60 12.27 -14.76 -11.77
C LYS A 60 12.96 -13.74 -10.88
N ARG A 61 13.09 -12.51 -11.38
CA ARG A 61 13.64 -11.36 -10.64
C ARG A 61 12.67 -10.20 -10.75
N VAL A 62 12.56 -9.44 -9.67
CA VAL A 62 11.73 -8.24 -9.60
C VAL A 62 12.60 -7.06 -9.24
N SER A 63 12.20 -5.87 -9.68
CA SER A 63 12.90 -4.63 -9.35
C SER A 63 11.90 -3.55 -9.00
N ASP A 64 12.30 -2.66 -8.09
CA ASP A 64 11.56 -1.46 -7.74
C ASP A 64 12.50 -0.25 -7.74
N ILE A 65 11.95 0.93 -8.05
CA ILE A 65 12.64 2.20 -7.94
C ILE A 65 11.94 3.02 -6.86
N THR A 66 12.65 3.27 -5.77
CA THR A 66 12.16 4.06 -4.64
C THR A 66 12.87 5.41 -4.60
N TYR A 67 12.10 6.48 -4.39
CA TYR A 67 12.62 7.82 -4.15
C TYR A 67 13.13 7.93 -2.72
N LEU A 68 14.41 8.26 -2.56
CA LEU A 68 15.05 8.45 -1.26
C LEU A 68 15.64 9.86 -1.17
N HIS A 69 15.53 10.47 0.00
CA HIS A 69 16.19 11.74 0.27
C HIS A 69 17.43 11.51 1.12
N THR A 70 18.62 11.89 0.62
CA THR A 70 19.87 11.87 1.38
C THR A 70 20.23 13.27 1.85
N VAL A 71 20.92 13.37 2.99
CA VAL A 71 21.37 14.67 3.52
C VAL A 71 22.41 15.32 2.61
N ALA A 72 23.22 14.51 1.92
CA ALA A 72 24.30 14.99 1.06
C ALA A 72 23.83 15.38 -0.35
N ASP A 73 22.91 14.61 -0.94
CA ASP A 73 22.59 14.68 -2.37
C ASP A 73 21.14 15.11 -2.65
N GLY A 74 20.32 15.27 -1.61
CA GLY A 74 18.91 15.58 -1.75
C GLY A 74 18.10 14.38 -2.26
N TRP A 75 17.12 14.64 -3.13
CA TRP A 75 16.27 13.57 -3.69
C TRP A 75 17.02 12.75 -4.75
N THR A 76 17.11 11.45 -4.50
CA THR A 76 17.74 10.46 -5.38
C THR A 76 16.83 9.25 -5.59
N TYR A 77 17.23 8.39 -6.51
CA TYR A 77 16.52 7.17 -6.89
C TYR A 77 17.33 5.96 -6.46
N LEU A 78 16.74 5.12 -5.62
CA LEU A 78 17.27 3.79 -5.32
C LEU A 78 16.58 2.78 -6.22
N GLY A 79 17.33 2.25 -7.19
CA GLY A 79 16.97 1.01 -7.88
C GLY A 79 17.34 -0.17 -7.01
N SER A 80 16.46 -1.17 -6.93
CA SER A 80 16.74 -2.39 -6.20
C SER A 80 16.21 -3.59 -6.98
N MET A 81 16.90 -4.73 -6.88
CA MET A 81 16.57 -5.97 -7.58
C MET A 81 16.61 -7.15 -6.62
N MET A 82 15.58 -7.99 -6.67
CA MET A 82 15.42 -9.16 -5.81
C MET A 82 15.24 -10.43 -6.64
N ASP A 83 15.88 -11.51 -6.22
CA ASP A 83 15.60 -12.86 -6.71
C ASP A 83 14.40 -13.46 -5.97
N VAL A 84 13.35 -13.83 -6.72
CA VAL A 84 12.07 -14.27 -6.16
C VAL A 84 12.19 -15.62 -5.45
N ALA A 85 13.07 -16.51 -5.93
CA ALA A 85 13.24 -17.84 -5.36
C ALA A 85 13.93 -17.83 -3.98
N THR A 86 14.78 -16.82 -3.74
CA THR A 86 15.55 -16.71 -2.49
C THR A 86 15.10 -15.57 -1.59
N ASN A 87 14.28 -14.65 -2.08
CA ASN A 87 13.95 -13.37 -1.43
C ASN A 87 15.20 -12.58 -1.02
N LYS A 88 16.30 -12.72 -1.78
CA LYS A 88 17.54 -11.99 -1.54
C LYS A 88 17.69 -10.85 -2.53
N MET A 89 18.12 -9.70 -2.00
CA MET A 89 18.59 -8.59 -2.81
C MET A 89 19.85 -9.01 -3.56
N ILE A 90 19.86 -8.73 -4.86
CA ILE A 90 21.00 -9.02 -5.76
C ILE A 90 21.63 -7.75 -6.30
N GLY A 91 20.96 -6.60 -6.14
CA GLY A 91 21.44 -5.28 -6.54
C GLY A 91 20.46 -4.18 -6.18
#